data_AF-A0A9D1FM38-F1
#
_entry.id   AF-A0A9D1FM38-F1
#
_cell.length_a   1.000
_cell.length_b   1.000
_cell.length_c   1.000
_cell.angle_alpha   90.00
_cell.angle_beta   90.00
_cell.angle_gamma   90.00
#
_symmetry.space_group_name_H-M   'P 1'
#
loop_
_entity.id
_entity.type
_entity.pdbx_description
1 polymer ?
#
loop_
_entity_poly.entity_id
_entity_poly.type
_entity_poly.pdbx_seq_one_letter_code
_entity_poly.pdbx_strand_id
1 'polypeptide(L)'
;MKKLMICGILFICTLGLFSCGNSEGQGGTSMATFSYQDDLTGYQQEQADMKTASFFNTDSQPIESQADAEKLAAGECSISYSDVSVYFDSENEMWRVDFFTAERDEQGRILFSGDYQSVYLSADGITQLVVTRES
;
A
#
# COMPACT_ATOMS: atom_id res chain seq x y z
N MET A 1 37.26 -4.96 67.99
CA MET A 1 38.07 -5.72 67.02
C MET A 1 37.23 -6.00 65.77
N LYS A 2 37.72 -5.60 64.58
CA LYS A 2 37.34 -6.03 63.21
C LYS A 2 35.90 -5.66 62.74
N LYS A 3 35.62 -5.07 61.56
CA LYS A 3 36.32 -4.61 60.34
C LYS A 3 35.33 -3.64 59.64
N LEU A 4 35.72 -2.43 59.25
CA LEU A 4 36.19 -2.02 57.90
C LEU A 4 35.17 -2.22 56.77
N MET A 5 34.60 -1.13 56.24
CA MET A 5 34.69 -0.81 54.81
C MET A 5 34.26 0.64 54.50
N ILE A 6 35.19 1.38 53.90
CA ILE A 6 35.05 2.66 53.21
C ILE A 6 35.18 2.36 51.70
N CYS A 7 34.52 3.17 50.87
CA CYS A 7 34.79 3.52 49.45
C CYS A 7 33.49 3.44 48.62
N GLY A 8 33.12 4.37 47.74
CA GLY A 8 33.77 5.57 47.24
C GLY A 8 32.69 6.54 46.73
N ILE A 9 32.86 7.85 46.95
CA ILE A 9 33.34 8.83 45.95
C ILE A 9 32.44 8.93 44.71
N LEU A 10 31.57 9.94 44.78
CA LEU A 10 31.28 10.98 43.77
C LEU A 10 31.57 10.67 42.29
N PHE A 11 30.52 10.71 41.47
CA PHE A 11 30.60 11.27 40.12
C PHE A 11 29.42 12.22 39.91
N ILE A 12 29.73 13.52 39.94
CA ILE A 12 28.81 14.60 39.58
C ILE A 12 28.95 14.78 38.07
N CYS A 13 27.90 14.48 37.31
CA CYS A 13 27.74 14.98 35.94
C CYS A 13 26.48 15.84 35.88
N THR A 14 26.76 17.13 35.83
CA THR A 14 25.87 18.25 35.63
C THR A 14 25.39 18.35 34.18
N LEU A 15 24.18 18.91 34.05
CA LEU A 15 23.67 19.74 32.93
C LEU A 15 23.25 19.02 31.64
N GLY A 16 22.06 19.36 31.18
CA GLY A 16 21.69 19.23 29.77
C GLY A 16 20.20 19.16 29.53
N LEU A 17 19.58 20.33 29.36
CA LEU A 17 18.21 20.50 28.89
C LEU A 17 18.00 19.71 27.59
N PHE A 18 17.05 18.76 27.58
CA PHE A 18 16.48 18.25 26.33
C PHE A 18 15.48 19.29 25.83
N SER A 19 15.94 20.12 24.89
CA SER A 19 15.11 20.89 23.97
C SER A 19 15.58 20.58 22.55
N CYS A 20 14.66 20.74 21.60
CA CYS A 20 14.67 20.33 20.19
C CYS A 20 14.13 18.90 20.01
N GLY A 21 13.01 18.69 19.35
CA GLY A 21 12.17 19.56 18.54
C GLY A 21 11.20 18.64 17.81
N ASN A 22 9.96 19.09 17.64
CA ASN A 22 8.95 18.37 16.88
C ASN A 22 9.45 18.19 15.44
N SER A 23 9.48 16.96 14.96
CA SER A 23 9.36 16.67 13.53
C SER A 23 8.25 15.64 13.39
N GLU A 24 7.06 16.17 13.14
CA GLU A 24 5.98 15.48 12.47
C GLU A 24 6.51 14.92 11.14
N GLY A 25 6.27 13.63 10.90
CA GLY A 25 6.75 12.95 9.71
C GLY A 25 6.18 11.55 9.64
N GLN A 26 4.97 11.47 9.06
CA GLN A 26 4.34 10.30 8.46
C GLN A 26 4.46 8.97 9.22
N GLY A 27 3.38 8.64 9.95
CA GLY A 27 3.08 7.26 10.30
C GLY A 27 2.79 6.47 9.02
N GLY A 28 3.83 5.89 8.41
CA GLY A 28 3.69 4.92 7.34
C GLY A 28 3.11 3.63 7.90
N THR A 29 1.81 3.42 7.75
CA THR A 29 1.27 2.06 7.74
C THR A 29 1.92 1.34 6.57
N SER A 30 2.75 0.33 6.86
CA SER A 30 3.36 -0.54 5.85
C SER A 30 2.32 -0.94 4.81
N MET A 31 2.50 -0.50 3.56
CA MET A 31 1.70 -1.03 2.45
C MET A 31 1.92 -2.53 2.40
N ALA A 32 0.87 -3.30 2.13
CA ALA A 32 1.06 -4.67 1.72
C ALA A 32 1.87 -4.65 0.41
N THR A 33 2.92 -5.46 0.34
CA THR A 33 3.83 -5.52 -0.81
C THR A 33 3.35 -6.58 -1.81
N PHE A 34 3.54 -6.32 -3.09
CA PHE A 34 3.33 -7.29 -4.18
C PHE A 34 4.50 -7.21 -5.18
N SER A 35 4.54 -8.13 -6.14
CA SER A 35 5.49 -8.15 -7.25
C SER A 35 4.72 -8.10 -8.57
N TYR A 36 4.89 -7.03 -9.34
CA TYR A 36 4.20 -6.86 -10.62
C TYR A 36 4.59 -7.96 -11.63
N GLN A 37 5.85 -8.36 -11.64
CA GLN A 37 6.33 -9.40 -12.56
C GLN A 37 5.76 -10.78 -12.23
N ASP A 38 5.61 -11.11 -10.94
CA ASP A 38 5.03 -12.38 -10.53
C ASP A 38 3.54 -12.43 -10.86
N ASP A 39 2.80 -11.35 -10.57
CA ASP A 39 1.38 -11.22 -10.94
C ASP A 39 1.19 -11.37 -12.46
N LEU A 40 1.96 -10.60 -13.27
CA LEU A 40 1.88 -10.64 -14.73
C LEU A 40 2.18 -12.05 -15.28
N THR A 41 3.21 -12.71 -14.73
CA THR A 41 3.55 -14.09 -15.10
C THR A 41 2.41 -15.05 -14.75
N GLY A 42 1.83 -14.92 -13.56
CA GLY A 42 0.69 -15.71 -13.11
C GLY A 42 -0.52 -15.54 -14.03
N TYR A 43 -0.91 -14.31 -14.35
CA TYR A 43 -2.03 -14.03 -15.25
C TYR A 43 -1.83 -14.58 -16.66
N GLN A 44 -0.61 -14.52 -17.20
CA GLN A 44 -0.27 -15.12 -18.49
C GLN A 44 -0.42 -16.65 -18.47
N GLN A 45 0.03 -17.30 -17.39
CA GLN A 45 -0.09 -18.75 -17.23
C GLN A 45 -1.55 -19.20 -17.07
N GLU A 46 -2.33 -18.44 -16.32
CA GLU A 46 -3.76 -18.68 -16.10
C GLU A 46 -4.64 -18.31 -17.30
N GLN A 47 -4.08 -17.62 -18.30
CA GLN A 47 -4.83 -17.01 -19.42
C GLN A 47 -5.97 -16.12 -18.90
N ALA A 48 -5.68 -15.32 -17.88
CA ALA A 48 -6.64 -14.37 -17.31
C ALA A 48 -7.05 -13.32 -18.35
N ASP A 49 -8.24 -12.74 -18.15
CA ASP A 49 -8.71 -11.64 -18.99
C ASP A 49 -7.92 -10.36 -18.66
N MET A 50 -6.90 -10.10 -19.47
CA MET A 50 -5.97 -8.99 -19.33
C MET A 50 -6.21 -7.96 -20.43
N LYS A 51 -6.52 -6.72 -20.02
CA LYS A 51 -6.51 -5.56 -20.90
C LYS A 51 -5.18 -4.82 -20.76
N THR A 52 -4.47 -4.65 -21.88
CA THR A 52 -3.13 -4.01 -21.96
C THR A 52 -3.12 -2.72 -22.79
N ALA A 53 -4.28 -2.26 -23.27
CA ALA A 53 -4.40 -1.06 -24.09
C ALA A 53 -5.80 -0.43 -24.00
N SER A 54 -5.96 0.77 -24.58
CA SER A 54 -7.22 1.55 -24.58
C SER A 54 -7.69 1.92 -23.18
N PHE A 55 -6.75 2.42 -22.37
CA PHE A 55 -6.96 2.91 -21.01
C PHE A 55 -7.43 4.37 -20.99
N PHE A 56 -8.05 4.79 -19.90
CA PHE A 56 -8.41 6.19 -19.67
C PHE A 56 -7.22 7.01 -19.15
N ASN A 57 -6.40 6.44 -18.26
CA ASN A 57 -5.23 7.13 -17.73
C ASN A 57 -4.02 6.91 -18.64
N THR A 58 -3.90 7.75 -19.68
CA THR A 58 -2.77 7.72 -20.63
C THR A 58 -1.80 8.88 -20.45
N ASP A 59 -2.25 9.97 -19.82
CA ASP A 59 -1.43 11.15 -19.58
C ASP A 59 -0.73 11.04 -18.23
N SER A 60 0.50 11.56 -18.16
CA SER A 60 1.29 11.54 -16.93
C SER A 60 0.65 12.42 -15.85
N GLN A 61 0.35 11.78 -14.72
CA GLN A 61 -0.11 12.38 -13.47
C GLN A 61 0.53 11.63 -12.29
N PRO A 62 1.63 12.15 -11.72
CA PRO A 62 2.34 11.49 -10.63
C PRO A 62 1.44 11.13 -9.43
N ILE A 63 1.67 9.95 -8.87
CA ILE A 63 0.95 9.43 -7.71
C ILE A 63 1.80 9.64 -6.45
N GLU A 64 1.32 10.49 -5.54
CA GLU A 64 2.04 10.83 -4.30
C GLU A 64 1.50 10.05 -3.07
N SER A 65 0.34 9.40 -3.21
CA SER A 65 -0.32 8.70 -2.10
C SER A 65 -1.19 7.54 -2.57
N GLN A 66 -1.55 6.64 -1.64
CA GLN A 66 -2.52 5.57 -1.89
C GLN A 66 -3.88 6.10 -2.35
N ALA A 67 -4.32 7.25 -1.81
CA ALA A 67 -5.59 7.86 -2.18
C ALA A 67 -5.57 8.39 -3.62
N ASP A 68 -4.42 8.88 -4.09
CA ASP A 68 -4.26 9.30 -5.50
C ASP A 68 -4.29 8.09 -6.44
N ALA A 69 -3.63 7.00 -6.05
CA ALA A 69 -3.65 5.73 -6.79
C ALA A 69 -5.08 5.20 -6.93
N GLU A 70 -5.80 5.11 -5.81
CA GLU A 70 -7.21 4.68 -5.79
C GLU A 70 -8.08 5.55 -6.69
N LYS A 71 -7.98 6.87 -6.56
CA LYS A 71 -8.79 7.82 -7.34
C LYS A 71 -8.53 7.69 -8.85
N LEU A 72 -7.26 7.59 -9.26
CA LEU A 72 -6.91 7.40 -10.67
C LEU A 72 -7.37 6.04 -11.17
N ALA A 73 -7.11 4.98 -10.41
CA ALA A 73 -7.49 3.62 -10.78
C ALA A 73 -9.00 3.45 -10.93
N ALA A 74 -9.80 4.14 -10.10
CA ALA A 74 -11.25 4.12 -10.18
C ALA A 74 -11.78 4.66 -11.53
N GLY A 75 -10.99 5.48 -12.25
CA GLY A 75 -11.32 5.93 -13.60
C GLY A 75 -11.34 4.81 -14.65
N GLU A 76 -10.67 3.68 -14.37
CA GLU A 76 -10.67 2.49 -15.25
C GLU A 76 -11.80 1.50 -14.92
N CYS A 77 -12.53 1.70 -13.82
CA CYS A 77 -13.59 0.79 -13.39
C CYS A 77 -14.84 0.93 -14.28
N SER A 78 -15.39 -0.20 -14.70
CA SER A 78 -16.61 -0.24 -15.52
C SER A 78 -17.91 -0.27 -14.70
N ILE A 79 -17.81 -0.65 -13.43
CA ILE A 79 -18.90 -0.72 -12.46
C ILE A 79 -18.47 -0.11 -11.11
N SER A 80 -19.40 -0.02 -10.17
CA SER A 80 -19.11 0.38 -8.80
C SER A 80 -18.76 -0.83 -7.94
N TYR A 81 -17.65 -0.73 -7.20
CA TYR A 81 -17.21 -1.72 -6.23
C TYR A 81 -17.45 -1.22 -4.81
N SER A 82 -17.62 -2.12 -3.84
CA SER A 82 -17.86 -1.76 -2.44
C SER A 82 -16.58 -1.55 -1.65
N ASP A 83 -15.48 -2.15 -2.12
CA ASP A 83 -14.23 -2.24 -1.39
C ASP A 83 -13.03 -2.08 -2.32
N VAL A 84 -11.94 -1.62 -1.73
CA VAL A 84 -10.69 -1.32 -2.42
C VAL A 84 -9.48 -1.70 -1.57
N SER A 85 -8.39 -2.10 -2.20
CA SER A 85 -7.10 -2.29 -1.55
C SER A 85 -5.98 -1.80 -2.46
N VAL A 86 -5.03 -1.07 -1.86
CA VAL A 86 -3.95 -0.38 -2.59
C VAL A 86 -2.60 -0.95 -2.16
N TYR A 87 -1.78 -1.27 -3.14
CA TYR A 87 -0.47 -1.89 -2.99
C TYR A 87 0.55 -1.16 -3.86
N PHE A 88 1.83 -1.24 -3.48
CA PHE A 88 2.92 -0.67 -4.25
C PHE A 88 4.10 -1.64 -4.35
N ASP A 89 4.58 -1.82 -5.56
CA ASP A 89 5.80 -2.54 -5.89
C ASP A 89 6.90 -1.50 -6.16
N SER A 90 7.83 -1.36 -5.21
CA SER A 90 8.94 -0.41 -5.31
C SER A 90 10.01 -0.83 -6.32
N GLU A 91 10.09 -2.10 -6.71
CA GLU A 91 11.09 -2.57 -7.67
C GLU A 91 10.72 -2.18 -9.11
N ASN A 92 9.43 -2.22 -9.43
CA ASN A 92 8.90 -1.84 -10.74
C ASN A 92 8.23 -0.46 -10.75
N GLU A 93 8.24 0.26 -9.62
CA GLU A 93 7.55 1.53 -9.42
C GLU A 93 6.07 1.47 -9.86
N MET A 94 5.38 0.41 -9.43
CA MET A 94 4.03 0.06 -9.87
C MET A 94 3.04 0.09 -8.72
N TRP A 95 1.95 0.81 -8.89
CA TRP A 95 0.77 0.72 -8.04
C TRP A 95 -0.14 -0.39 -8.53
N ARG A 96 -0.69 -1.16 -7.60
CA ARG A 96 -1.84 -2.05 -7.86
C ARG A 96 -2.99 -1.62 -6.99
N VAL A 97 -4.15 -1.42 -7.60
CA VAL A 97 -5.41 -1.12 -6.91
C VAL A 97 -6.40 -2.21 -7.25
N ASP A 98 -6.81 -2.95 -6.21
CA ASP A 98 -7.76 -4.04 -6.32
C ASP A 98 -9.14 -3.53 -5.89
N PHE A 99 -10.11 -3.57 -6.80
CA PHE A 99 -11.51 -3.25 -6.54
C PHE A 99 -12.33 -4.53 -6.50
N PHE A 100 -13.20 -4.66 -5.51
CA PHE A 100 -14.07 -5.82 -5.39
C PHE A 100 -15.41 -5.53 -4.73
N THR A 101 -16.40 -6.33 -5.08
CA THR A 101 -17.69 -6.34 -4.38
C THR A 101 -17.64 -7.37 -3.26
N ALA A 102 -18.03 -6.98 -2.04
CA ALA A 102 -18.04 -7.88 -0.90
C ALA A 102 -19.41 -7.90 -0.22
N GLU A 103 -19.94 -9.11 0.00
CA GLU A 103 -21.05 -9.31 0.93
C GLU A 103 -20.48 -9.45 2.35
N ARG A 104 -21.09 -8.76 3.31
CA ARG A 104 -20.64 -8.73 4.70
C ARG A 104 -21.73 -9.20 5.65
N ASP A 105 -21.33 -9.92 6.70
CA ASP A 105 -22.24 -10.25 7.80
C ASP A 105 -22.51 -9.03 8.69
N GLU A 106 -23.39 -9.20 9.68
CA GLU A 106 -23.74 -8.16 10.65
C GLU A 106 -22.54 -7.67 11.48
N GLN A 107 -21.42 -8.41 11.50
CA GLN A 107 -20.18 -8.04 12.18
C GLN A 107 -19.16 -7.39 11.23
N GLY A 108 -19.53 -7.16 9.96
CA GLY A 108 -18.71 -6.53 8.94
C GLY A 108 -17.66 -7.46 8.33
N ARG A 109 -17.70 -8.78 8.58
CA ARG A 109 -16.76 -9.74 7.99
C ARG A 109 -17.18 -10.08 6.57
N ILE A 110 -16.21 -10.19 5.66
CA ILE A 110 -16.46 -10.60 4.27
C ILE A 110 -16.92 -12.07 4.26
N LEU A 111 -18.10 -12.32 3.70
CA LEU A 111 -18.67 -13.66 3.47
C LEU A 111 -18.36 -14.16 2.07
N PHE A 112 -18.46 -13.27 1.09
CA PHE A 112 -18.27 -13.55 -0.32
C PHE A 112 -17.67 -12.33 -1.01
N SER A 113 -16.75 -12.58 -1.94
CA SER A 113 -16.24 -11.57 -2.88
C SER A 113 -16.79 -11.90 -4.25
N GLY A 114 -17.54 -10.98 -4.85
CA GLY A 114 -18.05 -11.10 -6.22
C GLY A 114 -17.03 -10.59 -7.22
N ASP A 115 -17.50 -9.76 -8.16
CA ASP A 115 -16.68 -9.16 -9.22
C ASP A 115 -15.44 -8.49 -8.66
N TYR A 116 -14.34 -8.65 -9.39
CA TYR A 116 -13.01 -8.21 -9.02
C TYR A 116 -12.31 -7.56 -10.22
N GLN A 117 -11.67 -6.42 -10.00
CA GLN A 117 -10.84 -5.73 -10.99
C GLN A 117 -9.56 -5.22 -10.35
N SER A 118 -8.42 -5.66 -10.86
CA SER A 118 -7.11 -5.07 -10.52
C SER A 118 -6.70 -4.08 -11.60
N VAL A 119 -6.29 -2.88 -11.17
CA VAL A 119 -5.76 -1.83 -12.04
C VAL A 119 -4.32 -1.56 -11.64
N TYR A 120 -3.40 -1.63 -12.60
CA TYR A 120 -1.98 -1.36 -12.41
C TYR A 120 -1.60 -0.04 -13.05
N LEU A 121 -1.00 0.86 -12.26
CA LEU A 121 -0.58 2.20 -12.67
C LEU A 121 0.92 2.35 -12.44
N SER A 122 1.64 2.96 -13.38
CA SER A 122 3.02 3.39 -13.11
C SER A 122 3.05 4.47 -12.02
N ALA A 123 4.22 4.78 -11.47
CA ALA A 123 4.40 5.91 -10.56
C ALA A 123 3.95 7.26 -11.16
N ASP A 124 4.00 7.39 -12.48
CA ASP A 124 3.50 8.54 -13.24
C ASP A 124 1.99 8.50 -13.52
N GLY A 125 1.25 7.54 -12.94
CA GLY A 125 -0.21 7.45 -13.04
C GLY A 125 -0.75 6.93 -14.37
N ILE A 126 0.11 6.36 -15.23
CA ILE A 126 -0.32 5.79 -16.51
C ILE A 126 -0.73 4.33 -16.31
N THR A 127 -1.96 3.97 -16.72
CA THR A 127 -2.44 2.59 -16.62
C THR A 127 -1.61 1.67 -17.52
N GLN A 128 -1.13 0.57 -16.95
CA GLN A 128 -0.30 -0.43 -17.62
C GLN A 128 -1.06 -1.73 -17.89
N LEU A 129 -1.94 -2.12 -16.97
CA LEU A 129 -2.68 -3.37 -17.02
C LEU A 129 -3.99 -3.23 -16.25
N VAL A 130 -5.05 -3.81 -16.80
CA VAL A 130 -6.30 -4.07 -16.06
C VAL A 130 -6.61 -5.56 -16.17
N VAL A 131 -6.93 -6.20 -15.05
CA VAL A 131 -7.33 -7.61 -15.00
C VAL A 131 -8.69 -7.71 -14.34
N THR A 132 -9.64 -8.36 -15.01
CA THR A 132 -10.99 -8.54 -14.50
C THR A 132 -11.26 -10.01 -14.21
N ARG A 133 -11.98 -10.28 -13.13
CA ARG A 133 -12.53 -11.60 -12.81
C ARG A 133 -13.99 -11.42 -12.42
N GLU A 134 -14.87 -12.03 -13.20
CA GLU A 134 -16.29 -12.13 -12.89
C GLU A 134 -16.54 -13.45 -12.16
N SER A 135 -17.42 -13.43 -11.15
CA SER A 135 -17.80 -14.63 -10.38
C SER A 135 -19.05 -15.32 -10.91
#